data_AF-A0A7Y5Q9D2-F1
#
_entry.id   AF-A0A7Y5Q9D2-F1
#
_cell.length_a   1.000
_cell.length_b   1.000
_cell.length_c   1.000
_cell.angle_alpha   90.00
_cell.angle_beta   90.00
_cell.angle_gamma   90.00
#
_symmetry.space_group_name_H-M   'P 1'
#
loop_
_entity.id
_entity.type
_entity.pdbx_description
1 polymer ?
#
loop_
_entity_poly.entity_id
_entity_poly.type
_entity_poly.pdbx_seq_one_letter_code
_entity_poly.pdbx_strand_id
1 'polypeptide(L)'
;MPQQRPFHVRGYSGGFPVWSGYDLTDASLARLETLLAAFAEMGGDVLDWTVAWGRVLAHVKLRDSGEFLFEVAKSQPERLDPARLPALDFSYYDPAMALARKHGVTRIETHMEDPLVTRWQWSFLDPALGKGRVTAGSPEAARALVWLYQESRKYFESHGFTGFFCKISDEIAPEEIPRHIATAQLVREAGWRPFTTITGLIARTAGLIEAMDPHCDEWQLAFSLKDDFLRLREERYQLVEQRVAVAGNWGVYTNGGAKETYAQRFLGEQSVTGLAPEAVESFELLEDGRPLGHRGGSAWGNAERGVVISGGSLRSHLWMSPASGTPQDHRYELLLRLRQADPTGEPLVAVDPSDEVWCYGGGSSPFRANYGNGYVYPLMTLYHGFQGFGQWAFYHWNASERVVWVDDTNQLTISPVYCGYRDGWHDARLYHHLRQQRGEAALRELAGPTGPLRVDWTSQEVYRFLTVTNAGDPVAINEARRRALERLATPGAP
;
A
#
# COMPACT_ATOMS: atom_id res chain seq x y z
N MET A 1 -29.91 -10.54 2.05
CA MET A 1 -28.45 -10.76 2.15
C MET A 1 -27.98 -10.21 3.49
N PRO A 2 -27.11 -10.92 4.23
CA PRO A 2 -26.57 -10.43 5.50
C PRO A 2 -25.86 -9.08 5.35
N GLN A 3 -25.89 -8.26 6.41
CA GLN A 3 -25.15 -6.98 6.48
C GLN A 3 -23.64 -7.15 6.74
N GLN A 4 -23.16 -8.38 6.93
CA GLN A 4 -21.75 -8.63 7.24
C GLN A 4 -20.85 -8.21 6.07
N ARG A 5 -19.81 -7.43 6.40
CA ARG A 5 -18.77 -7.02 5.46
C ARG A 5 -17.76 -8.16 5.30
N PRO A 6 -17.41 -8.56 4.07
CA PRO A 6 -16.43 -9.62 3.84
C PRO A 6 -14.99 -9.21 4.17
N PHE A 7 -14.68 -7.91 4.03
CA PHE A 7 -13.38 -7.26 4.24
C PHE A 7 -13.58 -5.73 4.21
N HIS A 8 -12.50 -4.96 4.36
CA HIS A 8 -12.50 -3.50 4.38
C HIS A 8 -12.11 -2.87 3.03
N VAL A 9 -12.55 -1.64 2.79
CA VAL A 9 -12.19 -0.89 1.57
C VAL A 9 -11.74 0.51 1.94
N ARG A 10 -10.59 0.87 1.40
CA ARG A 10 -9.91 2.13 1.64
C ARG A 10 -9.82 2.95 0.36
N GLY A 11 -10.13 4.24 0.44
CA GLY A 11 -9.82 5.21 -0.60
C GLY A 11 -8.58 6.01 -0.19
N TYR A 12 -7.55 6.10 -1.04
CA TYR A 12 -6.41 7.01 -0.78
C TYR A 12 -6.57 8.32 -1.53
N SER A 13 -5.61 9.23 -1.28
CA SER A 13 -5.31 10.42 -2.06
C SER A 13 -6.59 11.16 -2.45
N GLY A 14 -7.22 11.67 -1.41
CA GLY A 14 -8.58 12.18 -1.43
C GLY A 14 -8.95 12.55 -0.01
N GLY A 15 -9.30 11.55 0.79
CA GLY A 15 -9.46 11.69 2.22
C GLY A 15 -10.39 12.84 2.67
N PHE A 16 -10.39 13.11 3.98
CA PHE A 16 -11.13 14.23 4.52
C PHE A 16 -10.81 15.57 3.81
N PRO A 17 -9.54 15.98 3.58
CA PRO A 17 -9.27 17.34 3.14
C PRO A 17 -9.52 17.60 1.65
N VAL A 18 -9.40 16.63 0.75
CA VAL A 18 -9.73 16.85 -0.68
C VAL A 18 -11.23 16.65 -0.91
N TRP A 19 -11.90 15.80 -0.14
CA TRP A 19 -13.34 15.59 -0.28
C TRP A 19 -14.15 16.76 0.28
N SER A 20 -13.64 17.41 1.34
CA SER A 20 -14.24 18.59 1.96
C SER A 20 -13.63 19.94 1.54
N GLY A 21 -12.44 19.96 0.93
CA GLY A 21 -11.79 21.22 0.55
C GLY A 21 -11.11 21.98 1.69
N TYR A 22 -10.79 21.32 2.82
CA TYR A 22 -10.19 21.86 4.06
C TYR A 22 -11.08 22.78 4.90
N ASP A 23 -11.85 23.66 4.27
CA ASP A 23 -12.81 24.53 4.96
C ASP A 23 -14.21 23.89 4.98
N LEU A 24 -14.72 23.64 6.18
CA LEU A 24 -16.07 23.12 6.39
C LEU A 24 -17.11 24.23 6.28
N THR A 25 -17.94 24.10 5.25
CA THR A 25 -19.10 24.92 4.92
C THR A 25 -20.26 23.99 4.59
N ASP A 26 -21.49 24.49 4.54
CA ASP A 26 -22.65 23.67 4.15
C ASP A 26 -22.46 23.05 2.75
N ALA A 27 -21.87 23.80 1.82
CA ALA A 27 -21.59 23.32 0.47
C ALA A 27 -20.53 22.20 0.45
N SER A 28 -19.43 22.34 1.18
CA SER A 28 -18.41 21.30 1.25
C SER A 28 -18.87 20.05 2.01
N LEU A 29 -19.73 20.20 3.01
CA LEU A 29 -20.35 19.07 3.71
C LEU A 29 -21.32 18.30 2.81
N ALA A 30 -22.13 18.99 1.99
CA ALA A 30 -23.02 18.35 1.02
C ALA A 30 -22.25 17.57 -0.05
N ARG A 31 -21.12 18.12 -0.52
CA ARG A 31 -20.20 17.42 -1.44
C ARG A 31 -19.59 16.19 -0.77
N LEU A 32 -19.10 16.33 0.46
CA LEU A 32 -18.53 15.22 1.24
C LEU A 32 -19.56 14.10 1.43
N GLU A 33 -20.81 14.42 1.76
CA GLU A 33 -21.88 13.43 1.89
C GLU A 33 -22.12 12.67 0.59
N THR A 34 -22.14 13.37 -0.56
CA THR A 34 -22.28 12.76 -1.88
C THR A 34 -21.15 11.76 -2.17
N LEU A 35 -19.91 12.15 -1.86
CA LEU A 35 -18.74 11.27 -2.02
C LEU A 35 -18.77 10.08 -1.08
N LEU A 36 -19.14 10.28 0.20
CA LEU A 36 -19.25 9.21 1.18
C LEU A 36 -20.34 8.21 0.83
N ALA A 37 -21.46 8.66 0.26
CA ALA A 37 -22.49 7.76 -0.26
C ALA A 37 -21.93 6.85 -1.37
N ALA A 38 -21.25 7.43 -2.37
CA ALA A 38 -20.63 6.67 -3.44
C ALA A 38 -19.51 5.74 -2.96
N PHE A 39 -18.73 6.17 -1.95
CA PHE A 39 -17.68 5.36 -1.34
C PHE A 39 -18.26 4.15 -0.60
N ALA A 40 -19.33 4.36 0.17
CA ALA A 40 -20.02 3.29 0.90
C ALA A 40 -20.65 2.25 -0.04
N GLU A 41 -21.16 2.66 -1.21
CA GLU A 41 -21.70 1.74 -2.22
C GLU A 41 -20.67 0.72 -2.71
N MET A 42 -19.40 1.12 -2.85
CA MET A 42 -18.30 0.21 -3.21
C MET A 42 -17.61 -0.45 -2.01
N GLY A 43 -18.22 -0.37 -0.82
CA GLY A 43 -17.75 -1.01 0.41
C GLY A 43 -16.81 -0.18 1.26
N GLY A 44 -16.55 1.07 0.86
CA GLY A 44 -15.66 2.01 1.54
C GLY A 44 -15.97 2.19 3.02
N ASP A 45 -14.98 1.97 3.87
CA ASP A 45 -15.12 2.13 5.32
C ASP A 45 -13.87 2.55 6.09
N VAL A 46 -12.77 2.76 5.36
CA VAL A 46 -11.54 3.35 5.88
C VAL A 46 -11.36 4.73 5.25
N LEU A 47 -11.39 5.77 6.08
CA LEU A 47 -11.19 7.15 5.65
C LEU A 47 -9.73 7.53 5.82
N ASP A 48 -9.14 8.05 4.74
CA ASP A 48 -7.80 8.62 4.77
C ASP A 48 -7.85 10.06 5.35
N TRP A 49 -7.15 10.27 6.45
CA TRP A 49 -6.88 11.56 7.07
C TRP A 49 -5.52 12.08 6.56
N THR A 50 -5.34 12.14 5.23
CA THR A 50 -4.10 12.64 4.63
C THR A 50 -3.90 14.10 4.97
N VAL A 51 -2.70 14.51 5.36
CA VAL A 51 -2.52 15.72 6.16
C VAL A 51 -1.64 16.75 5.47
N ALA A 52 -2.27 17.83 5.00
CA ALA A 52 -1.61 19.12 4.93
C ALA A 52 -1.70 19.76 6.32
N TRP A 53 -0.84 19.34 7.25
CA TRP A 53 -0.93 19.69 8.67
C TRP A 53 -1.14 21.19 8.92
N GLY A 54 -0.42 22.07 8.24
CA GLY A 54 -0.61 23.52 8.38
C GLY A 54 -2.05 24.00 8.14
N ARG A 55 -2.80 23.36 7.25
CA ARG A 55 -4.23 23.67 7.03
C ARG A 55 -5.10 23.09 8.13
N VAL A 56 -4.83 21.86 8.55
CA VAL A 56 -5.60 21.22 9.62
C VAL A 56 -5.44 21.99 10.93
N LEU A 57 -4.21 22.33 11.29
CA LEU A 57 -3.85 23.00 12.54
C LEU A 57 -4.38 24.43 12.63
N ALA A 58 -4.72 25.07 11.50
CA ALA A 58 -5.36 26.38 11.50
C ALA A 58 -6.74 26.37 12.17
N HIS A 59 -7.41 25.20 12.23
CA HIS A 59 -8.72 25.05 12.86
C HIS A 59 -8.66 24.31 14.22
N VAL A 60 -7.48 23.84 14.63
CA VAL A 60 -7.28 23.14 15.89
C VAL A 60 -7.07 24.14 17.02
N LYS A 61 -7.70 23.89 18.16
CA LYS A 61 -7.59 24.73 19.35
C LYS A 61 -6.82 24.04 20.46
N LEU A 62 -6.26 24.85 21.36
CA LEU A 62 -5.82 24.39 22.67
C LEU A 62 -7.05 24.11 23.52
N ARG A 63 -7.18 22.90 24.06
CA ARG A 63 -8.40 22.50 24.79
C ARG A 63 -8.68 23.37 26.00
N ASP A 64 -7.65 23.78 26.73
CA ASP A 64 -7.80 24.49 28.01
C ASP A 64 -8.16 25.97 27.82
N SER A 65 -7.67 26.62 26.76
CA SER A 65 -7.90 28.05 26.53
C SER A 65 -8.89 28.36 25.41
N GLY A 66 -9.16 27.40 24.53
CA GLY A 66 -9.99 27.59 23.34
C GLY A 66 -9.35 28.43 22.24
N GLU A 67 -8.10 28.87 22.42
CA GLU A 67 -7.34 29.62 21.40
C GLU A 67 -6.86 28.70 20.29
N PHE A 68 -6.79 29.22 19.07
CA PHE A 68 -6.26 28.47 17.93
C PHE A 68 -4.75 28.20 18.10
N LEU A 69 -4.35 26.95 17.92
CA LEU A 69 -2.96 26.51 18.07
C LEU A 69 -2.02 27.32 17.18
N PHE A 70 -2.41 27.53 15.91
CA PHE A 70 -1.61 28.27 14.94
C PHE A 70 -1.35 29.72 15.35
N GLU A 71 -2.34 30.40 15.93
CA GLU A 71 -2.20 31.78 16.39
C GLU A 71 -1.34 31.88 17.67
N VAL A 72 -1.44 30.91 18.57
CA VAL A 72 -0.56 30.83 19.75
C VAL A 72 0.88 30.56 19.32
N ALA A 73 1.12 29.60 18.42
CA ALA A 73 2.44 29.29 17.88
C ALA A 73 3.09 30.49 17.18
N LYS A 74 2.29 31.35 16.55
CA LYS A 74 2.78 32.55 15.86
C LYS A 74 3.05 33.72 16.82
N SER A 75 2.17 33.97 17.79
CA SER A 75 2.19 35.18 18.61
C SER A 75 2.84 35.01 19.98
N GLN A 76 2.74 33.80 20.56
CA GLN A 76 3.18 33.47 21.92
C GLN A 76 3.78 32.04 21.96
N PRO A 77 4.79 31.72 21.12
CA PRO A 77 5.33 30.36 21.00
C PRO A 77 5.94 29.81 22.30
N GLU A 78 6.32 30.68 23.23
CA GLU A 78 6.82 30.30 24.55
C GLU A 78 5.79 29.56 25.41
N ARG A 79 4.49 29.70 25.12
CA ARG A 79 3.41 28.95 25.77
C ARG A 79 3.34 27.49 25.32
N LEU A 80 4.00 27.15 24.21
CA LEU A 80 4.05 25.81 23.65
C LEU A 80 5.41 25.21 24.00
N ASP A 81 5.46 24.55 25.16
CA ASP A 81 6.64 23.85 25.65
C ASP A 81 6.75 22.47 25.00
N PRO A 82 7.79 22.18 24.19
CA PRO A 82 8.00 20.86 23.59
C PRO A 82 8.17 19.72 24.62
N ALA A 83 8.45 20.04 25.89
CA ALA A 83 8.50 19.06 26.98
C ALA A 83 7.12 18.78 27.60
N ARG A 84 6.13 19.66 27.39
CA ARG A 84 4.80 19.60 28.01
C ARG A 84 3.74 20.12 27.04
N LEU A 85 3.53 19.35 25.97
CA LEU A 85 2.59 19.74 24.92
C LEU A 85 1.14 19.65 25.40
N PRO A 86 0.29 20.65 25.06
CA PRO A 86 -1.08 20.75 25.57
C PRO A 86 -2.04 19.76 24.91
N ALA A 87 -3.21 19.53 25.51
CA ALA A 87 -4.28 18.79 24.85
C ALA A 87 -4.90 19.62 23.70
N LEU A 88 -5.30 18.93 22.63
CA LEU A 88 -5.88 19.56 21.43
C LEU A 88 -7.39 19.35 21.35
N ASP A 89 -8.06 20.30 20.72
CA ASP A 89 -9.47 20.23 20.38
C ASP A 89 -9.64 20.31 18.85
N PHE A 90 -10.20 19.24 18.29
CA PHE A 90 -10.48 19.05 16.86
C PHE A 90 -11.97 19.22 16.53
N SER A 91 -12.79 19.74 17.46
CA SER A 91 -14.26 19.84 17.34
C SER A 91 -14.78 20.56 16.08
N TYR A 92 -13.94 21.37 15.43
CA TYR A 92 -14.24 21.92 14.11
C TYR A 92 -14.65 20.84 13.09
N TYR A 93 -14.06 19.65 13.17
CA TYR A 93 -14.26 18.55 12.22
C TYR A 93 -15.44 17.61 12.55
N ASP A 94 -16.15 17.84 13.66
CA ASP A 94 -17.23 16.97 14.13
C ASP A 94 -18.33 16.74 13.08
N PRO A 95 -18.81 17.75 12.32
CA PRO A 95 -19.84 17.54 11.30
C PRO A 95 -19.40 16.53 10.22
N ALA A 96 -18.13 16.58 9.82
CA ALA A 96 -17.60 15.66 8.83
C ALA A 96 -17.38 14.25 9.39
N MET A 97 -16.93 14.13 10.64
CA MET A 97 -16.81 12.84 11.31
C MET A 97 -18.20 12.19 11.48
N ALA A 98 -19.23 12.97 11.81
CA ALA A 98 -20.61 12.50 11.88
C ALA A 98 -21.11 11.98 10.51
N LEU A 99 -20.80 12.67 9.41
CA LEU A 99 -21.11 12.19 8.06
C LEU A 99 -20.37 10.89 7.74
N ALA A 100 -19.06 10.81 8.00
CA ALA A 100 -18.29 9.58 7.77
C ALA A 100 -18.90 8.38 8.52
N ARG A 101 -19.27 8.57 9.78
CA ARG A 101 -19.96 7.55 10.61
C ARG A 101 -21.32 7.17 10.05
N LYS A 102 -22.13 8.15 9.62
CA LYS A 102 -23.44 7.93 8.99
C LYS A 102 -23.33 7.00 7.77
N HIS A 103 -22.24 7.11 7.01
CA HIS A 103 -21.96 6.28 5.84
C HIS A 103 -21.15 5.01 6.16
N GLY A 104 -21.00 4.67 7.44
CA GLY A 104 -20.42 3.39 7.87
C GLY A 104 -18.90 3.33 7.81
N VAL A 105 -18.22 4.48 7.78
CA VAL A 105 -16.77 4.54 8.04
C VAL A 105 -16.53 4.18 9.50
N THR A 106 -15.61 3.25 9.73
CA THR A 106 -15.28 2.75 11.07
C THR A 106 -13.79 2.84 11.39
N ARG A 107 -12.96 3.11 10.38
CA ARG A 107 -11.50 3.13 10.50
C ARG A 107 -10.94 4.41 9.90
N ILE A 108 -9.82 4.84 10.45
CA ILE A 108 -9.06 6.01 10.00
C ILE A 108 -7.66 5.55 9.61
N GLU A 109 -7.19 6.06 8.48
CA GLU A 109 -5.78 6.06 8.11
C GLU A 109 -5.21 7.47 8.24
N THR A 110 -3.92 7.58 8.50
CA THR A 110 -3.12 8.82 8.31
C THR A 110 -1.75 8.46 7.72
N HIS A 111 -0.87 9.44 7.53
CA HIS A 111 0.46 9.23 6.94
C HIS A 111 1.57 9.96 7.69
N MET A 112 2.59 9.22 8.12
CA MET A 112 3.80 9.75 8.76
C MET A 112 5.03 9.49 7.88
N GLU A 113 5.56 10.55 7.28
CA GLU A 113 6.88 10.53 6.64
C GLU A 113 8.01 10.38 7.65
N ASP A 114 9.19 9.96 7.16
CA ASP A 114 10.43 9.95 7.93
C ASP A 114 10.62 11.28 8.68
N PRO A 115 10.79 11.27 10.02
CA PRO A 115 11.00 12.46 10.85
C PRO A 115 12.17 13.35 10.42
N LEU A 116 13.14 12.81 9.68
CA LEU A 116 14.29 13.53 9.15
C LEU A 116 13.92 14.41 7.94
N VAL A 117 12.75 14.22 7.33
CA VAL A 117 12.32 15.02 6.19
C VAL A 117 12.09 16.47 6.62
N THR A 118 12.83 17.38 5.99
CA THR A 118 12.80 18.83 6.32
C THR A 118 11.44 19.49 6.08
N ARG A 119 10.56 18.88 5.28
CA ARG A 119 9.17 19.31 5.10
C ARG A 119 8.39 19.36 6.41
N TRP A 120 8.71 18.52 7.39
CA TRP A 120 8.10 18.60 8.72
C TRP A 120 8.28 19.97 9.36
N GLN A 121 9.39 20.66 9.08
CA GLN A 121 9.68 21.97 9.63
C GLN A 121 8.56 22.97 9.33
N TRP A 122 8.27 23.19 8.04
CA TRP A 122 7.33 24.23 7.61
C TRP A 122 5.88 23.73 7.55
N SER A 123 5.66 22.43 7.35
CA SER A 123 4.30 21.87 7.21
C SER A 123 3.64 21.60 8.56
N PHE A 124 4.42 21.37 9.62
CA PHE A 124 3.94 20.99 10.93
C PHE A 124 4.60 21.76 12.08
N LEU A 125 5.92 21.64 12.26
CA LEU A 125 6.61 22.11 13.47
C LEU A 125 6.48 23.63 13.67
N ASP A 126 6.75 24.42 12.63
CA ASP A 126 6.61 25.87 12.66
C ASP A 126 5.13 26.28 12.92
N PRO A 127 4.12 25.75 12.19
CA PRO A 127 2.70 25.96 12.50
C PRO A 127 2.24 25.54 13.90
N ALA A 128 2.80 24.47 14.44
CA ALA A 128 2.32 23.86 15.68
C ALA A 128 3.02 24.40 16.93
N LEU A 129 4.29 24.79 16.84
CA LEU A 129 5.13 25.13 17.99
C LEU A 129 5.81 26.49 17.88
N GLY A 130 5.72 27.13 16.71
CA GLY A 130 6.34 28.41 16.41
C GLY A 130 7.67 28.26 15.67
N LYS A 131 7.93 29.24 14.81
CA LYS A 131 9.07 29.20 13.88
C LYS A 131 10.41 29.04 14.60
N GLY A 132 11.17 28.02 14.21
CA GLY A 132 12.54 27.78 14.70
C GLY A 132 12.65 27.31 16.15
N ARG A 133 11.53 26.96 16.80
CA ARG A 133 11.49 26.46 18.18
C ARG A 133 11.96 25.00 18.29
N VAL A 134 11.71 24.22 17.25
CA VAL A 134 12.06 22.81 17.14
C VAL A 134 12.59 22.56 15.73
N THR A 135 13.61 21.73 15.61
CA THR A 135 14.26 21.39 14.33
C THR A 135 13.82 20.01 13.87
N ALA A 136 13.38 19.88 12.62
CA ALA A 136 13.08 18.58 12.01
C ALA A 136 14.24 17.58 12.21
N GLY A 137 13.90 16.32 12.53
CA GLY A 137 14.85 15.27 12.88
C GLY A 137 15.42 15.33 14.31
N SER A 138 15.10 16.34 15.14
CA SER A 138 15.52 16.34 16.54
C SER A 138 14.61 15.45 17.41
N PRO A 139 15.07 15.02 18.60
CA PRO A 139 14.23 14.31 19.56
C PRO A 139 12.96 15.07 19.95
N GLU A 140 13.02 16.40 20.04
CA GLU A 140 11.86 17.28 20.27
C GLU A 140 10.85 17.20 19.12
N ALA A 141 11.32 17.16 17.88
CA ALA A 141 10.45 17.01 16.71
C ALA A 141 9.74 15.65 16.73
N ALA A 142 10.46 14.57 17.05
CA ALA A 142 9.86 13.24 17.18
C ALA A 142 8.76 13.23 18.26
N ARG A 143 9.01 13.83 19.44
CA ARG A 143 7.99 13.97 20.49
C ARG A 143 6.77 14.77 20.04
N ALA A 144 6.99 15.86 19.28
CA ALA A 144 5.90 16.67 18.76
C ALA A 144 5.04 15.91 17.72
N LEU A 145 5.67 15.09 16.87
CA LEU A 145 4.97 14.21 15.94
C LEU A 145 4.13 13.18 16.69
N VAL A 146 4.73 12.47 17.66
CA VAL A 146 4.00 11.49 18.47
C VAL A 146 2.80 12.14 19.18
N TRP A 147 3.00 13.29 19.81
CA TRP A 147 1.93 14.04 20.49
C TRP A 147 0.74 14.35 19.57
N LEU A 148 0.98 14.91 18.38
CA LEU A 148 -0.10 15.25 17.45
C LEU A 148 -0.91 14.01 17.03
N TYR A 149 -0.21 12.91 16.76
CA TYR A 149 -0.84 11.66 16.34
C TYR A 149 -1.61 11.01 17.50
N GLN A 150 -1.12 11.10 18.73
CA GLN A 150 -1.88 10.66 19.91
C GLN A 150 -3.16 11.49 20.11
N GLU A 151 -3.07 12.81 20.00
CA GLU A 151 -4.24 13.68 20.17
C GLU A 151 -5.28 13.46 19.07
N SER A 152 -4.85 13.29 17.81
CA SER A 152 -5.77 12.96 16.71
C SER A 152 -6.39 11.56 16.87
N ARG A 153 -5.63 10.55 17.30
CA ARG A 153 -6.19 9.22 17.62
C ARG A 153 -7.27 9.32 18.70
N LYS A 154 -6.99 9.98 19.83
CA LYS A 154 -7.96 10.17 20.92
C LYS A 154 -9.24 10.85 20.42
N TYR A 155 -9.10 11.83 19.55
CA TYR A 155 -10.24 12.49 18.91
C TYR A 155 -11.08 11.52 18.06
N PHE A 156 -10.46 10.73 17.19
CA PHE A 156 -11.21 9.76 16.40
C PHE A 156 -11.83 8.64 17.26
N GLU A 157 -11.13 8.17 18.29
CA GLU A 157 -11.67 7.21 19.25
C GLU A 157 -12.91 7.74 19.96
N SER A 158 -12.92 9.01 20.39
CA SER A 158 -14.09 9.62 21.04
C SER A 158 -15.28 9.76 20.09
N HIS A 159 -15.06 9.73 18.78
CA HIS A 159 -16.09 9.70 17.73
C HIS A 159 -16.46 8.28 17.27
N GLY A 160 -15.97 7.26 18.00
CA GLY A 160 -16.36 5.86 17.86
C GLY A 160 -15.65 5.10 16.75
N PHE A 161 -14.61 5.66 16.11
CA PHE A 161 -13.75 4.92 15.18
C PHE A 161 -12.94 3.87 15.95
N THR A 162 -12.62 2.73 15.31
CA THR A 162 -12.05 1.55 16.00
C THR A 162 -10.81 0.97 15.33
N GLY A 163 -10.44 1.43 14.13
CA GLY A 163 -9.22 1.02 13.43
C GLY A 163 -8.37 2.25 13.10
N PHE A 164 -7.09 2.22 13.48
CA PHE A 164 -6.17 3.35 13.35
C PHE A 164 -4.90 2.89 12.67
N PHE A 165 -4.74 3.24 11.41
CA PHE A 165 -3.59 2.85 10.59
C PHE A 165 -2.77 4.07 10.21
N CYS A 166 -1.46 3.92 10.15
CA CYS A 166 -0.59 4.99 9.69
C CYS A 166 0.37 4.47 8.64
N LYS A 167 0.22 5.02 7.44
CA LYS A 167 1.09 4.73 6.31
C LYS A 167 2.44 5.42 6.53
N ILE A 168 3.52 4.66 6.37
CA ILE A 168 4.89 5.13 6.49
C ILE A 168 5.53 5.07 5.12
N SER A 169 5.74 6.24 4.54
CA SER A 169 6.25 6.38 3.17
C SER A 169 5.37 5.64 2.15
N ASP A 170 5.69 5.77 0.87
CA ASP A 170 5.02 5.05 -0.20
C ASP A 170 6.06 4.27 -1.01
N GLU A 171 5.74 3.04 -1.39
CA GLU A 171 6.52 2.21 -2.31
C GLU A 171 8.03 2.17 -1.96
N ILE A 172 8.36 1.78 -0.73
CA ILE A 172 9.75 1.86 -0.25
C ILE A 172 10.67 0.81 -0.91
N ALA A 173 11.94 1.18 -1.09
CA ALA A 173 13.00 0.27 -1.53
C ALA A 173 13.63 -0.47 -0.34
N PRO A 174 14.33 -1.61 -0.55
CA PRO A 174 14.96 -2.37 0.53
C PRO A 174 15.89 -1.55 1.44
N GLU A 175 16.65 -0.62 0.87
CA GLU A 175 17.57 0.27 1.59
C GLU A 175 16.86 1.28 2.50
N GLU A 176 15.55 1.50 2.32
CA GLU A 176 14.75 2.39 3.14
C GLU A 176 14.12 1.68 4.36
N ILE A 177 14.22 0.34 4.45
CA ILE A 177 13.67 -0.45 5.56
C ILE A 177 14.13 0.06 6.94
N PRO A 178 15.42 0.41 7.17
CA PRO A 178 15.84 0.95 8.46
C PRO A 178 15.11 2.25 8.84
N ARG A 179 14.81 3.13 7.87
CA ARG A 179 14.08 4.37 8.11
C ARG A 179 12.60 4.10 8.37
N HIS A 180 12.02 3.14 7.65
CA HIS A 180 10.67 2.65 7.91
C HIS A 180 10.56 2.14 9.36
N ILE A 181 11.49 1.30 9.81
CA ILE A 181 11.50 0.74 11.17
C ILE A 181 11.57 1.85 12.23
N ALA A 182 12.45 2.84 12.05
CA ALA A 182 12.56 3.97 12.98
C ALA A 182 11.26 4.79 13.06
N THR A 183 10.58 5.00 11.91
CA THR A 183 9.30 5.71 11.86
C THR A 183 8.17 4.86 12.47
N ALA A 184 8.16 3.55 12.24
CA ALA A 184 7.18 2.61 12.77
C ALA A 184 7.17 2.59 14.30
N GLN A 185 8.33 2.77 14.94
CA GLN A 185 8.43 2.91 16.39
C GLN A 185 7.67 4.14 16.90
N LEU A 186 7.82 5.30 16.24
CA LEU A 186 7.08 6.52 16.61
C LEU A 186 5.58 6.38 16.34
N VAL A 187 5.21 5.75 15.22
CA VAL A 187 3.81 5.47 14.88
C VAL A 187 3.14 4.60 15.95
N ARG A 188 3.81 3.52 16.39
CA ARG A 188 3.32 2.65 17.47
C ARG A 188 3.27 3.35 18.81
N GLU A 189 4.28 4.17 19.15
CA GLU A 189 4.26 5.01 20.35
C GLU A 189 3.07 5.98 20.33
N ALA A 190 2.72 6.50 19.15
CA ALA A 190 1.53 7.33 18.97
C ALA A 190 0.21 6.53 19.00
N GLY A 191 0.29 5.21 19.08
CA GLY A 191 -0.84 4.31 19.15
C GLY A 191 -1.48 3.99 17.80
N TRP A 192 -0.79 4.23 16.69
CA TRP A 192 -1.29 3.86 15.36
C TRP A 192 -0.65 2.55 14.91
N ARG A 193 -1.33 1.82 14.02
CA ARG A 193 -0.85 0.59 13.40
C ARG A 193 0.00 0.93 12.16
N PRO A 194 1.33 0.80 12.19
CA PRO A 194 2.20 1.09 11.06
C PRO A 194 1.98 0.15 9.89
N PHE A 195 2.06 0.69 8.68
CA PHE A 195 2.13 -0.10 7.46
C PHE A 195 2.75 0.72 6.32
N THR A 196 2.99 0.09 5.17
CA THR A 196 3.39 0.80 3.94
C THR A 196 2.90 0.06 2.70
N THR A 197 2.93 0.73 1.54
CA THR A 197 2.67 0.06 0.26
C THR A 197 3.90 -0.77 -0.10
N ILE A 198 3.69 -2.07 -0.24
CA ILE A 198 4.73 -3.03 -0.62
C ILE A 198 4.67 -3.23 -2.13
N THR A 199 5.66 -2.64 -2.80
CA THR A 199 5.92 -2.82 -4.22
C THR A 199 7.33 -3.38 -4.44
N GLY A 200 7.64 -3.76 -5.68
CA GLY A 200 8.99 -4.21 -6.04
C GLY A 200 9.45 -5.49 -5.33
N LEU A 201 10.61 -5.41 -4.67
CA LEU A 201 11.38 -6.55 -4.16
C LEU A 201 10.87 -7.09 -2.83
N ILE A 202 10.32 -6.25 -1.97
CA ILE A 202 9.98 -6.64 -0.59
C ILE A 202 8.97 -7.79 -0.59
N ALA A 203 7.91 -7.72 -1.40
CA ALA A 203 6.91 -8.80 -1.53
C ALA A 203 7.49 -10.14 -2.06
N ARG A 204 8.75 -10.14 -2.50
CA ARG A 204 9.39 -11.24 -3.22
C ARG A 204 10.61 -11.78 -2.51
N THR A 205 10.96 -11.33 -1.32
CA THR A 205 12.17 -11.78 -0.61
C THR A 205 11.85 -12.00 0.84
N ALA A 206 12.02 -13.23 1.31
CA ALA A 206 11.69 -13.65 2.66
C ALA A 206 12.44 -12.82 3.70
N GLY A 207 13.76 -12.65 3.53
CA GLY A 207 14.55 -11.85 4.47
C GLY A 207 14.15 -10.36 4.56
N LEU A 208 13.57 -9.79 3.49
CA LEU A 208 13.04 -8.41 3.54
C LEU A 208 11.70 -8.35 4.26
N ILE A 209 10.84 -9.36 4.06
CA ILE A 209 9.57 -9.49 4.77
C ILE A 209 9.84 -9.70 6.27
N GLU A 210 10.70 -10.65 6.63
CA GLU A 210 11.09 -10.92 8.03
C GLU A 210 11.71 -9.70 8.72
N ALA A 211 12.47 -8.87 8.00
CA ALA A 211 13.04 -7.64 8.56
C ALA A 211 11.96 -6.58 8.87
N MET A 212 10.89 -6.54 8.10
CA MET A 212 9.80 -5.56 8.25
C MET A 212 8.68 -6.04 9.17
N ASP A 213 8.42 -7.35 9.23
CA ASP A 213 7.30 -7.96 9.94
C ASP A 213 7.14 -7.50 11.39
N PRO A 214 8.21 -7.47 12.23
CA PRO A 214 8.07 -7.02 13.60
C PRO A 214 7.66 -5.56 13.74
N HIS A 215 7.63 -4.78 12.66
CA HIS A 215 7.37 -3.35 12.60
C HIS A 215 6.19 -2.97 11.70
N CYS A 216 5.53 -3.96 11.09
CA CYS A 216 4.29 -3.79 10.35
C CYS A 216 3.11 -4.31 11.17
N ASP A 217 1.94 -3.76 10.92
CA ASP A 217 0.66 -4.24 11.44
C ASP A 217 -0.35 -4.50 10.30
N GLU A 218 0.02 -4.07 9.08
CA GLU A 218 -0.69 -4.33 7.83
C GLU A 218 0.34 -4.47 6.69
N TRP A 219 0.09 -5.44 5.80
CA TRP A 219 0.83 -5.73 4.58
C TRP A 219 0.00 -5.33 3.37
N GLN A 220 0.27 -4.15 2.83
CA GLN A 220 -0.47 -3.62 1.69
C GLN A 220 0.27 -3.89 0.38
N LEU A 221 -0.05 -5.00 -0.25
CA LEU A 221 0.66 -5.52 -1.40
C LEU A 221 0.11 -4.94 -2.69
N ALA A 222 0.97 -4.54 -3.64
CA ALA A 222 0.49 -4.30 -5.00
C ALA A 222 -0.28 -5.54 -5.52
N PHE A 223 -1.40 -5.32 -6.21
CA PHE A 223 -2.29 -6.39 -6.68
C PHE A 223 -1.56 -7.45 -7.51
N SER A 224 -0.52 -7.02 -8.23
CA SER A 224 0.32 -7.85 -9.09
C SER A 224 1.43 -8.60 -8.37
N LEU A 225 1.63 -8.34 -7.07
CA LEU A 225 2.67 -8.93 -6.19
C LEU A 225 2.09 -9.80 -5.08
N LYS A 226 0.77 -9.77 -4.86
CA LYS A 226 0.10 -10.54 -3.82
C LYS A 226 0.43 -12.03 -3.85
N ASP A 227 0.55 -12.61 -5.04
CA ASP A 227 0.82 -14.03 -5.22
C ASP A 227 2.28 -14.36 -4.90
N ASP A 228 3.25 -13.49 -5.20
CA ASP A 228 4.65 -13.68 -4.80
C ASP A 228 4.77 -13.74 -3.26
N PHE A 229 4.08 -12.84 -2.57
CA PHE A 229 4.05 -12.79 -1.11
C PHE A 229 3.37 -14.02 -0.50
N LEU A 230 2.22 -14.44 -1.04
CA LEU A 230 1.51 -15.62 -0.55
C LEU A 230 2.33 -16.89 -0.73
N ARG A 231 3.01 -17.04 -1.87
CA ARG A 231 3.87 -18.21 -2.11
C ARG A 231 4.97 -18.33 -1.07
N LEU A 232 5.57 -17.22 -0.65
CA LEU A 232 6.59 -17.22 0.41
C LEU A 232 6.06 -17.65 1.78
N ARG A 233 4.78 -17.37 2.06
CA ARG A 233 4.09 -17.68 3.31
C ARG A 233 3.45 -19.06 3.35
N GLU A 234 3.11 -19.63 2.20
CA GLU A 234 2.28 -20.83 2.11
C GLU A 234 3.04 -22.02 1.50
N GLU A 235 3.88 -21.78 0.49
CA GLU A 235 4.64 -22.86 -0.14
C GLU A 235 5.88 -23.19 0.67
N ARG A 236 6.23 -24.48 0.68
CA ARG A 236 7.36 -25.01 1.43
C ARG A 236 8.58 -25.11 0.53
N TYR A 237 9.69 -24.56 1.00
CA TYR A 237 10.93 -24.52 0.25
C TYR A 237 12.12 -24.95 1.11
N GLN A 238 13.14 -25.47 0.44
CA GLN A 238 14.51 -25.45 0.91
C GLN A 238 15.30 -24.40 0.12
N LEU A 239 16.28 -23.77 0.78
CA LEU A 239 17.19 -22.83 0.14
C LEU A 239 18.48 -23.53 -0.24
N VAL A 240 18.84 -23.43 -1.51
CA VAL A 240 20.09 -23.99 -2.05
C VAL A 240 20.97 -22.86 -2.58
N GLU A 241 22.24 -22.90 -2.21
CA GLU A 241 23.21 -21.93 -2.71
C GLU A 241 23.80 -22.38 -4.05
N GLN A 242 23.93 -21.44 -4.98
CA GLN A 242 24.56 -21.66 -6.27
C GLN A 242 25.49 -20.50 -6.62
N ARG A 243 26.70 -20.82 -7.07
CA ARG A 243 27.66 -19.84 -7.60
C ARG A 243 27.69 -19.92 -9.12
N VAL A 244 27.53 -18.77 -9.78
CA VAL A 244 27.55 -18.68 -11.25
C VAL A 244 28.62 -17.67 -11.67
N ALA A 245 29.56 -18.10 -12.50
CA ALA A 245 30.50 -17.19 -13.14
C ALA A 245 29.75 -16.35 -14.18
N VAL A 246 29.94 -15.03 -14.14
CA VAL A 246 29.26 -14.10 -15.04
C VAL A 246 30.23 -13.70 -16.14
N ALA A 247 29.94 -14.10 -17.37
CA ALA A 247 30.72 -13.72 -18.55
C ALA A 247 30.41 -12.28 -18.98
N GLY A 248 31.44 -11.54 -19.38
CA GLY A 248 31.48 -10.08 -19.56
C GLY A 248 30.68 -9.45 -20.72
N ASN A 249 29.49 -9.98 -21.04
CA ASN A 249 28.58 -9.41 -22.05
C ASN A 249 27.72 -8.28 -21.45
N TRP A 250 28.38 -7.27 -20.89
CA TRP A 250 27.77 -6.12 -20.25
C TRP A 250 27.50 -5.01 -21.28
N GLY A 251 26.23 -4.65 -21.49
CA GLY A 251 25.83 -3.54 -22.35
C GLY A 251 25.87 -2.21 -21.61
N VAL A 252 26.36 -1.14 -22.23
CA VAL A 252 26.40 0.19 -21.60
C VAL A 252 24.97 0.71 -21.41
N TYR A 253 24.64 1.17 -20.19
CA TYR A 253 23.39 1.85 -19.86
C TYR A 253 23.64 3.35 -19.72
N THR A 254 23.08 4.14 -20.64
CA THR A 254 23.33 5.59 -20.74
C THR A 254 22.11 6.45 -20.38
N ASN A 255 20.96 5.82 -20.11
CA ASN A 255 19.72 6.55 -19.87
C ASN A 255 19.79 7.40 -18.59
N GLY A 256 19.19 8.59 -18.65
CA GLY A 256 19.04 9.46 -17.48
C GLY A 256 20.31 10.10 -16.95
N GLY A 257 21.41 10.06 -17.71
CA GLY A 257 22.71 10.51 -17.22
C GLY A 257 23.41 9.52 -16.30
N ALA A 258 22.98 8.25 -16.31
CA ALA A 258 23.72 7.19 -15.64
C ALA A 258 25.17 7.15 -16.18
N LYS A 259 26.13 7.09 -15.26
CA LYS A 259 27.56 7.12 -15.56
C LYS A 259 28.15 5.75 -15.34
N GLU A 260 28.84 5.25 -16.36
CA GLU A 260 29.63 4.02 -16.28
C GLU A 260 28.84 2.85 -15.69
N THR A 261 27.54 2.83 -16.00
CA THR A 261 26.60 1.81 -15.59
C THR A 261 26.39 0.87 -16.76
N TYR A 262 26.34 -0.40 -16.47
CA TYR A 262 26.21 -1.46 -17.46
C TYR A 262 25.08 -2.40 -17.07
N ALA A 263 24.41 -2.97 -18.06
CA ALA A 263 23.28 -3.85 -17.86
C ALA A 263 23.56 -5.20 -18.51
N GLN A 264 23.14 -6.27 -17.85
CA GLN A 264 23.15 -7.61 -18.43
C GLN A 264 21.93 -8.39 -17.98
N ARG A 265 21.43 -9.25 -18.88
CA ARG A 265 20.34 -10.16 -18.58
C ARG A 265 20.83 -11.38 -17.77
N PHE A 266 20.56 -11.38 -16.48
CA PHE A 266 20.85 -12.42 -15.49
C PHE A 266 19.79 -13.52 -15.33
N LEU A 267 18.49 -13.21 -15.39
CA LEU A 267 17.41 -14.17 -15.11
C LEU A 267 16.44 -14.34 -16.29
N GLY A 268 15.78 -15.49 -16.37
CA GLY A 268 14.86 -15.88 -17.44
C GLY A 268 15.52 -16.59 -18.62
N GLU A 269 14.71 -16.97 -19.61
CA GLU A 269 15.19 -17.65 -20.81
C GLU A 269 16.24 -16.78 -21.55
N GLN A 270 17.34 -17.40 -21.99
CA GLN A 270 18.48 -16.75 -22.65
C GLN A 270 19.32 -15.81 -21.75
N SER A 271 19.16 -15.88 -20.43
CA SER A 271 19.99 -15.10 -19.49
C SER A 271 21.31 -15.82 -19.14
N VAL A 272 22.18 -15.13 -18.39
CA VAL A 272 23.44 -15.71 -17.86
C VAL A 272 23.20 -16.99 -17.05
N THR A 273 22.13 -17.04 -16.27
CA THR A 273 21.85 -18.17 -15.37
C THR A 273 20.84 -19.17 -15.96
N GLY A 274 19.99 -18.73 -16.90
CA GLY A 274 18.84 -19.50 -17.36
C GLY A 274 17.77 -19.76 -16.29
N LEU A 275 17.90 -19.19 -15.09
CA LEU A 275 17.01 -19.46 -13.97
C LEU A 275 15.75 -18.62 -14.07
N ALA A 276 14.62 -19.23 -13.73
CA ALA A 276 13.35 -18.52 -13.57
C ALA A 276 13.49 -17.51 -12.41
N PRO A 277 13.14 -16.22 -12.61
CA PRO A 277 13.30 -15.22 -11.56
C PRO A 277 12.58 -15.55 -10.25
N GLU A 278 11.44 -16.24 -10.31
CA GLU A 278 10.68 -16.71 -9.14
C GLU A 278 11.39 -17.77 -8.30
N ALA A 279 12.43 -18.42 -8.85
CA ALA A 279 13.23 -19.40 -8.14
C ALA A 279 14.38 -18.76 -7.35
N VAL A 280 14.64 -17.46 -7.52
CA VAL A 280 15.72 -16.76 -6.82
C VAL A 280 15.16 -16.08 -5.57
N GLU A 281 15.67 -16.48 -4.40
CA GLU A 281 15.36 -15.85 -3.11
C GLU A 281 16.14 -14.55 -2.94
N SER A 282 17.45 -14.62 -3.15
CA SER A 282 18.35 -13.47 -3.09
C SER A 282 19.59 -13.72 -3.96
N PHE A 283 20.34 -12.66 -4.22
CA PHE A 283 21.61 -12.74 -4.90
C PHE A 283 22.62 -11.76 -4.29
N GLU A 284 23.90 -12.05 -4.49
CA GLU A 284 25.02 -11.15 -4.24
C GLU A 284 25.93 -11.18 -5.48
N LEU A 285 26.31 -10.01 -5.97
CA LEU A 285 27.22 -9.89 -7.11
C LEU A 285 28.61 -9.52 -6.60
N LEU A 286 29.56 -10.43 -6.84
CA LEU A 286 30.95 -10.26 -6.48
C LEU A 286 31.73 -9.71 -7.67
N GLU A 287 32.51 -8.65 -7.44
CA GLU A 287 33.56 -8.13 -8.31
C GLU A 287 34.92 -8.50 -7.72
N ASP A 288 35.70 -9.31 -8.43
CA ASP A 288 37.01 -9.82 -7.98
C ASP A 288 36.96 -10.45 -6.58
N GLY A 289 35.87 -11.15 -6.29
CA GLY A 289 35.61 -11.82 -5.01
C GLY A 289 35.11 -10.92 -3.90
N ARG A 290 34.82 -9.63 -4.16
CA ARG A 290 34.25 -8.69 -3.19
C ARG A 290 32.82 -8.32 -3.56
N PRO A 291 31.89 -8.26 -2.60
CA PRO A 291 30.51 -7.92 -2.93
C PRO A 291 30.36 -6.44 -3.29
N LEU A 292 29.58 -6.21 -4.34
CA LEU A 292 29.11 -4.87 -4.71
C LEU A 292 27.98 -4.43 -3.77
N GLY A 293 27.89 -3.12 -3.51
CA GLY A 293 26.76 -2.56 -2.77
C GLY A 293 25.46 -2.77 -3.54
N HIS A 294 24.40 -3.27 -2.88
CA HIS A 294 23.11 -3.49 -3.52
C HIS A 294 22.19 -2.27 -3.37
N ARG A 295 21.54 -1.87 -4.47
CA ARG A 295 20.57 -0.79 -4.54
C ARG A 295 19.27 -1.28 -5.18
N GLY A 296 18.13 -0.87 -4.64
CA GLY A 296 16.84 -1.05 -5.27
C GLY A 296 16.59 -0.03 -6.38
N GLY A 297 15.49 -0.19 -7.13
CA GLY A 297 14.98 0.83 -8.03
C GLY A 297 15.70 0.94 -9.38
N SER A 298 15.53 2.08 -10.06
CA SER A 298 16.03 2.28 -11.42
C SER A 298 17.50 2.73 -11.44
N ALA A 299 18.28 2.24 -12.40
CA ALA A 299 19.64 2.73 -12.64
C ALA A 299 19.71 4.13 -13.28
N TRP A 300 18.55 4.75 -13.54
CA TRP A 300 18.45 6.10 -14.11
C TRP A 300 19.21 7.12 -13.27
N GLY A 301 20.16 7.82 -13.90
CA GLY A 301 20.94 8.87 -13.24
C GLY A 301 21.96 8.36 -12.21
N ASN A 302 22.21 7.04 -12.15
CA ASN A 302 23.21 6.49 -11.24
C ASN A 302 24.60 7.07 -11.52
N ALA A 303 25.29 7.51 -10.47
CA ALA A 303 26.67 7.96 -10.51
C ALA A 303 27.57 7.24 -9.50
N GLU A 304 27.01 6.31 -8.73
CA GLU A 304 27.75 5.54 -7.71
C GLU A 304 28.55 4.42 -8.39
N ARG A 305 29.74 4.13 -7.84
CA ARG A 305 30.65 3.06 -8.27
C ARG A 305 30.65 1.93 -7.25
N GLY A 306 30.98 0.72 -7.68
CA GLY A 306 31.01 -0.45 -6.79
C GLY A 306 29.62 -0.91 -6.36
N VAL A 307 28.61 -0.74 -7.22
CA VAL A 307 27.22 -1.04 -6.91
C VAL A 307 26.57 -1.94 -7.96
N VAL A 308 25.63 -2.75 -7.50
CA VAL A 308 24.66 -3.48 -8.32
C VAL A 308 23.26 -2.96 -8.00
N ILE A 309 22.51 -2.62 -9.04
CA ILE A 309 21.16 -2.07 -8.97
C ILE A 309 20.21 -3.10 -9.58
N SER A 310 19.15 -3.42 -8.85
CA SER A 310 18.05 -4.25 -9.35
C SER A 310 16.79 -3.39 -9.49
N GLY A 311 16.41 -3.11 -10.74
CA GLY A 311 15.20 -2.38 -11.08
C GLY A 311 14.02 -3.27 -11.47
N GLY A 312 12.83 -2.87 -11.00
CA GLY A 312 11.60 -3.64 -11.12
C GLY A 312 11.61 -4.92 -10.29
N SER A 313 10.60 -5.78 -10.47
CA SER A 313 10.74 -7.18 -10.06
C SER A 313 12.02 -7.75 -10.66
N LEU A 314 12.71 -8.67 -9.97
CA LEU A 314 13.95 -9.38 -10.34
C LEU A 314 14.03 -10.03 -11.76
N ARG A 315 13.20 -9.64 -12.71
CA ARG A 315 13.03 -10.32 -14.00
C ARG A 315 13.94 -9.71 -15.03
N SER A 316 15.15 -10.23 -14.93
CA SER A 316 16.11 -10.46 -15.98
C SER A 316 17.32 -9.55 -15.98
N HIS A 317 17.26 -8.26 -15.68
CA HIS A 317 18.45 -7.41 -15.77
C HIS A 317 19.02 -7.05 -14.40
N LEU A 318 20.34 -7.13 -14.29
CA LEU A 318 21.09 -6.43 -13.26
C LEU A 318 21.80 -5.26 -13.95
N TRP A 319 21.73 -4.10 -13.32
CA TRP A 319 22.58 -2.97 -13.66
C TRP A 319 23.74 -2.93 -12.67
N MET A 320 24.93 -2.59 -13.13
CA MET A 320 26.11 -2.51 -12.28
C MET A 320 26.93 -1.30 -12.66
N SER A 321 27.60 -0.71 -11.68
CA SER A 321 28.74 0.17 -11.90
C SER A 321 29.93 -0.47 -11.21
N PRO A 322 30.98 -0.89 -11.95
CA PRO A 322 32.13 -1.55 -11.34
C PRO A 322 32.80 -0.69 -10.27
N ALA A 323 33.63 -1.23 -9.39
CA ALA A 323 34.36 -0.40 -8.42
C ALA A 323 35.36 0.54 -9.13
N SER A 324 35.91 0.11 -10.26
CA SER A 324 36.86 0.88 -11.09
C SER A 324 36.75 0.48 -12.56
N GLY A 325 37.29 1.26 -13.49
CA GLY A 325 37.37 0.86 -14.90
C GLY A 325 36.04 0.44 -15.55
N THR A 326 36.13 -0.58 -16.40
CA THR A 326 35.03 -1.18 -17.17
C THR A 326 34.79 -2.62 -16.73
N PRO A 327 33.61 -3.22 -17.00
CA PRO A 327 33.33 -4.61 -16.61
C PRO A 327 34.30 -5.64 -17.24
N GLN A 328 34.98 -5.29 -18.32
CA GLN A 328 35.97 -6.17 -18.95
C GLN A 328 37.27 -6.29 -18.13
N ASP A 329 37.51 -5.35 -17.21
CA ASP A 329 38.70 -5.31 -16.36
C ASP A 329 38.57 -6.20 -15.11
N HIS A 330 37.39 -6.80 -14.89
CA HIS A 330 37.02 -7.47 -13.64
C HIS A 330 36.43 -8.86 -13.86
N ARG A 331 36.54 -9.72 -12.85
CA ARG A 331 35.83 -11.01 -12.78
C ARG A 331 34.56 -10.85 -11.96
N TYR A 332 33.44 -11.29 -12.52
CA TYR A 332 32.15 -11.27 -11.84
C TYR A 332 31.64 -12.67 -11.49
N GLU A 333 31.13 -12.80 -10.28
CA GLU A 333 30.50 -14.03 -9.79
C GLU A 333 29.21 -13.71 -9.06
N LEU A 334 28.17 -14.47 -9.35
CA LEU A 334 26.89 -14.35 -8.68
C LEU A 334 26.78 -15.46 -7.63
N LEU A 335 26.56 -15.07 -6.38
CA LEU A 335 26.11 -15.98 -5.34
C LEU A 335 24.59 -15.90 -5.28
N LEU A 336 23.92 -17.01 -5.53
CA LEU A 336 22.47 -17.13 -5.56
C LEU A 336 22.00 -17.97 -4.39
N ARG A 337 20.92 -17.54 -3.74
CA ARG A 337 20.09 -18.41 -2.90
C ARG A 337 18.83 -18.75 -3.70
N LEU A 338 18.62 -20.03 -3.94
CA LEU A 338 17.54 -20.53 -4.79
C LEU A 338 16.48 -21.25 -3.95
N ARG A 339 15.22 -20.98 -4.28
CA ARG A 339 14.05 -21.68 -3.75
C ARG A 339 13.87 -22.98 -4.51
N GLN A 340 13.93 -24.10 -3.80
CA GLN A 340 13.53 -25.40 -4.32
C GLN A 340 12.34 -25.90 -3.52
N ALA A 341 11.26 -26.28 -4.20
CA ALA A 341 10.08 -26.82 -3.54
C ALA A 341 10.46 -28.07 -2.74
N ASP A 342 10.05 -28.11 -1.48
CA ASP A 342 10.28 -29.23 -0.58
C ASP A 342 9.00 -29.49 0.23
N PRO A 343 8.25 -30.58 -0.06
CA PRO A 343 7.03 -30.90 0.67
C PRO A 343 7.23 -31.07 2.19
N THR A 344 8.46 -31.38 2.61
CA THR A 344 8.85 -31.56 4.02
C THR A 344 9.45 -30.30 4.64
N GLY A 345 9.73 -29.27 3.84
CA GLY A 345 10.22 -27.99 4.32
C GLY A 345 9.13 -27.16 5.01
N GLU A 346 9.51 -25.94 5.39
CA GLU A 346 8.61 -24.95 5.96
C GLU A 346 8.44 -23.77 4.98
N PRO A 347 7.37 -22.97 5.12
CA PRO A 347 7.31 -21.67 4.48
C PRO A 347 8.50 -20.81 4.84
N LEU A 348 8.98 -20.00 3.89
CA LEU A 348 10.14 -19.14 4.10
C LEU A 348 9.84 -17.92 4.96
N VAL A 349 8.55 -17.59 5.12
CA VAL A 349 8.10 -16.42 5.86
C VAL A 349 6.94 -16.81 6.76
N ALA A 350 7.02 -16.40 8.02
CA ALA A 350 5.86 -16.20 8.87
C ALA A 350 5.66 -14.69 9.05
N VAL A 351 4.39 -14.26 9.02
CA VAL A 351 4.01 -12.91 9.45
C VAL A 351 3.09 -13.04 10.66
N ASP A 352 3.04 -12.01 11.49
CA ASP A 352 2.17 -12.01 12.66
C ASP A 352 0.70 -12.30 12.24
N PRO A 353 0.02 -13.29 12.84
CA PRO A 353 -1.37 -13.62 12.47
C PRO A 353 -2.37 -12.50 12.81
N SER A 354 -1.99 -11.52 13.61
CA SER A 354 -2.79 -10.32 13.89
C SER A 354 -2.62 -9.22 12.83
N ASP A 355 -1.61 -9.34 11.96
CA ASP A 355 -1.42 -8.42 10.85
C ASP A 355 -2.50 -8.60 9.79
N GLU A 356 -2.86 -7.48 9.16
CA GLU A 356 -3.81 -7.50 8.06
C GLU A 356 -3.09 -7.56 6.71
N VAL A 357 -3.51 -8.45 5.82
CA VAL A 357 -3.03 -8.48 4.44
C VAL A 357 -4.06 -7.81 3.54
N TRP A 358 -3.57 -6.83 2.78
CA TRP A 358 -4.36 -6.02 1.87
C TRP A 358 -3.80 -6.11 0.47
N CYS A 359 -4.66 -5.98 -0.53
CA CYS A 359 -4.20 -5.68 -1.88
C CYS A 359 -4.44 -4.20 -2.23
N TYR A 360 -3.49 -3.64 -2.94
CA TYR A 360 -3.48 -2.27 -3.39
C TYR A 360 -3.48 -2.24 -4.91
N GLY A 361 -4.25 -1.33 -5.49
CA GLY A 361 -4.07 -1.03 -6.90
C GLY A 361 -4.80 0.19 -7.38
N GLY A 362 -4.85 0.27 -8.71
CA GLY A 362 -5.01 1.52 -9.46
C GLY A 362 -3.67 1.87 -10.09
N GLY A 363 -3.61 1.87 -11.41
CA GLY A 363 -2.50 2.48 -12.16
C GLY A 363 -2.82 3.94 -12.46
N SER A 364 -1.93 4.62 -13.18
CA SER A 364 -2.21 5.96 -13.71
C SER A 364 -3.45 5.97 -14.60
N SER A 365 -4.19 7.07 -14.57
CA SER A 365 -5.42 7.26 -15.36
C SER A 365 -6.47 6.15 -15.19
N PRO A 366 -6.83 5.76 -13.95
CA PRO A 366 -7.66 4.60 -13.69
C PRO A 366 -9.08 4.76 -14.23
N PHE A 367 -9.58 5.98 -14.45
CA PHE A 367 -10.87 6.21 -15.11
C PHE A 367 -10.98 5.60 -16.52
N ARG A 368 -9.85 5.36 -17.18
CA ARG A 368 -9.79 4.71 -18.50
C ARG A 368 -9.88 3.19 -18.41
N ALA A 369 -9.76 2.62 -17.21
CA ALA A 369 -9.94 1.20 -17.00
C ALA A 369 -11.40 0.82 -17.27
N ASN A 370 -11.58 -0.41 -17.74
CA ASN A 370 -12.90 -0.96 -18.00
C ASN A 370 -13.56 -1.47 -16.70
N TYR A 371 -14.83 -1.87 -16.81
CA TYR A 371 -15.59 -2.49 -15.71
C TYR A 371 -14.86 -3.70 -15.09
N GLY A 372 -14.34 -4.61 -15.91
CA GLY A 372 -13.71 -5.85 -15.45
C GLY A 372 -12.49 -5.58 -14.56
N ASN A 373 -11.68 -4.58 -14.91
CA ASN A 373 -10.53 -4.16 -14.10
C ASN A 373 -10.92 -3.71 -12.69
N GLY A 374 -12.11 -3.13 -12.52
CA GLY A 374 -12.62 -2.77 -11.19
C GLY A 374 -13.18 -3.98 -10.45
N TYR A 375 -13.93 -4.82 -11.18
CA TYR A 375 -14.61 -6.00 -10.64
C TYR A 375 -13.66 -7.01 -9.99
N VAL A 376 -12.45 -7.18 -10.51
CA VAL A 376 -11.48 -8.16 -9.99
C VAL A 376 -11.01 -7.86 -8.57
N TYR A 377 -10.98 -6.61 -8.12
CA TYR A 377 -10.39 -6.26 -6.82
C TYR A 377 -11.17 -6.89 -5.65
N PRO A 378 -12.47 -6.59 -5.46
CA PRO A 378 -13.26 -7.22 -4.40
C PRO A 378 -13.24 -8.75 -4.44
N LEU A 379 -13.29 -9.34 -5.64
CA LEU A 379 -13.30 -10.79 -5.80
C LEU A 379 -11.99 -11.44 -5.40
N MET A 380 -10.86 -10.88 -5.84
CA MET A 380 -9.55 -11.45 -5.50
C MET A 380 -9.21 -11.21 -4.02
N THR A 381 -9.66 -10.10 -3.41
CA THR A 381 -9.58 -9.90 -1.95
C THR A 381 -10.31 -11.02 -1.21
N LEU A 382 -11.54 -11.35 -1.61
CA LEU A 382 -12.28 -12.46 -1.01
C LEU A 382 -11.58 -13.82 -1.24
N TYR A 383 -11.17 -14.07 -2.49
CA TYR A 383 -10.58 -15.34 -2.94
C TYR A 383 -9.28 -15.68 -2.21
N HIS A 384 -8.44 -14.68 -1.93
CA HIS A 384 -7.21 -14.86 -1.15
C HIS A 384 -7.42 -14.75 0.36
N GLY A 385 -8.63 -14.41 0.82
CA GLY A 385 -8.90 -14.23 2.25
C GLY A 385 -8.25 -13.00 2.87
N PHE A 386 -8.01 -11.95 2.08
CA PHE A 386 -7.42 -10.69 2.54
C PHE A 386 -8.42 -9.87 3.37
N GLN A 387 -7.88 -9.05 4.27
CA GLN A 387 -8.66 -8.21 5.18
C GLN A 387 -9.15 -6.92 4.53
N GLY A 388 -8.59 -6.53 3.38
CA GLY A 388 -9.11 -5.42 2.62
C GLY A 388 -8.42 -5.16 1.28
N PHE A 389 -8.92 -4.15 0.59
CA PHE A 389 -8.21 -3.56 -0.54
C PHE A 389 -8.25 -2.04 -0.55
N GLY A 390 -7.23 -1.48 -1.17
CA GLY A 390 -7.05 -0.05 -1.32
C GLY A 390 -7.32 0.46 -2.75
N GLN A 391 -7.87 1.66 -2.86
CA GLN A 391 -8.15 2.37 -4.12
C GLN A 391 -7.64 3.79 -4.08
N TRP A 392 -6.49 4.06 -4.70
CA TRP A 392 -5.85 5.38 -4.58
C TRP A 392 -6.54 6.50 -5.36
N ALA A 393 -7.40 6.10 -6.28
CA ALA A 393 -8.05 6.99 -7.22
C ALA A 393 -9.57 7.03 -7.05
N PHE A 394 -10.10 6.77 -5.85
CA PHE A 394 -11.54 6.95 -5.63
C PHE A 394 -11.95 8.40 -5.98
N TYR A 395 -11.35 9.37 -5.28
CA TYR A 395 -11.58 10.79 -5.54
C TYR A 395 -10.34 11.64 -5.25
N HIS A 396 -9.53 11.82 -6.29
CA HIS A 396 -8.25 12.52 -6.28
C HIS A 396 -8.35 13.99 -6.71
N TRP A 397 -7.40 14.83 -6.30
CA TRP A 397 -7.35 16.23 -6.72
C TRP A 397 -7.05 16.38 -8.22
N ASN A 398 -6.14 15.55 -8.74
CA ASN A 398 -5.89 15.44 -10.17
C ASN A 398 -7.07 14.75 -10.87
N ALA A 399 -7.70 15.44 -11.82
CA ALA A 399 -8.86 14.94 -12.54
C ALA A 399 -8.58 13.71 -13.41
N SER A 400 -7.32 13.49 -13.83
CA SER A 400 -6.94 12.26 -14.53
C SER A 400 -6.82 11.06 -13.59
N GLU A 401 -6.76 11.27 -12.27
CA GLU A 401 -6.45 10.22 -11.30
C GLU A 401 -7.64 9.91 -10.38
N ARG A 402 -8.88 10.02 -10.88
CA ARG A 402 -10.07 9.69 -10.09
C ARG A 402 -11.11 8.91 -10.89
N VAL A 403 -11.95 8.14 -10.19
CA VAL A 403 -12.99 7.28 -10.82
C VAL A 403 -14.40 7.82 -10.63
N VAL A 404 -14.59 8.86 -9.81
CA VAL A 404 -15.83 9.62 -9.67
C VAL A 404 -15.56 11.14 -9.70
N TRP A 405 -16.55 11.94 -10.09
CA TRP A 405 -16.54 13.40 -10.11
C TRP A 405 -17.80 13.92 -9.45
N VAL A 406 -17.69 15.05 -8.76
CA VAL A 406 -18.84 15.76 -8.18
C VAL A 406 -18.75 17.20 -8.67
N ASP A 407 -19.82 17.69 -9.29
CA ASP A 407 -19.91 19.08 -9.76
C ASP A 407 -20.38 20.04 -8.66
N ASP A 408 -20.49 21.33 -8.99
CA ASP A 408 -20.89 22.37 -8.05
C ASP A 408 -22.36 22.25 -7.58
N THR A 409 -23.16 21.43 -8.26
CA THR A 409 -24.54 21.09 -7.87
C THR A 409 -24.62 19.81 -7.04
N ASN A 410 -23.48 19.25 -6.66
CA ASN A 410 -23.33 17.95 -6.00
C ASN A 410 -23.85 16.77 -6.83
N GLN A 411 -23.89 16.89 -8.17
CA GLN A 411 -24.20 15.74 -9.03
C GLN A 411 -22.96 14.87 -9.23
N LEU A 412 -23.13 13.57 -9.00
CA LEU A 412 -22.09 12.56 -9.16
C LEU A 412 -22.02 12.06 -10.61
N THR A 413 -20.83 12.14 -11.21
CA THR A 413 -20.48 11.41 -12.44
C THR A 413 -19.54 10.27 -12.07
N ILE A 414 -19.74 9.09 -12.65
CA ILE A 414 -18.96 7.88 -12.35
C ILE A 414 -18.33 7.29 -13.62
N SER A 415 -17.17 6.64 -13.45
CA SER A 415 -16.50 5.90 -14.52
C SER A 415 -16.97 4.43 -14.61
N PRO A 416 -16.70 3.74 -15.75
CA PRO A 416 -16.99 2.31 -15.87
C PRO A 416 -16.26 1.44 -14.83
N VAL A 417 -15.01 1.76 -14.48
CA VAL A 417 -14.25 1.02 -13.46
C VAL A 417 -14.88 1.14 -12.06
N TYR A 418 -15.44 2.30 -11.72
CA TYR A 418 -16.18 2.47 -10.46
C TYR A 418 -17.38 1.51 -10.37
N CYS A 419 -18.12 1.34 -11.47
CA CYS A 419 -19.22 0.37 -11.52
C CYS A 419 -18.70 -1.05 -11.27
N GLY A 420 -17.52 -1.38 -11.81
CA GLY A 420 -16.82 -2.63 -11.52
C GLY A 420 -16.53 -2.84 -10.04
N TYR A 421 -15.97 -1.83 -9.35
CA TYR A 421 -15.70 -1.91 -7.91
C TYR A 421 -16.98 -2.12 -7.09
N ARG A 422 -18.03 -1.34 -7.38
CA ARG A 422 -19.32 -1.41 -6.69
C ARG A 422 -19.97 -2.78 -6.87
N ASP A 423 -20.10 -3.24 -8.11
CA ASP A 423 -20.78 -4.49 -8.41
C ASP A 423 -19.95 -5.69 -7.96
N GLY A 424 -18.62 -5.61 -8.05
CA GLY A 424 -17.70 -6.60 -7.48
C GLY A 424 -17.82 -6.70 -5.96
N TRP A 425 -17.99 -5.58 -5.24
CA TRP A 425 -18.22 -5.57 -3.81
C TRP A 425 -19.55 -6.25 -3.43
N HIS A 426 -20.62 -5.96 -4.17
CA HIS A 426 -21.91 -6.62 -3.97
C HIS A 426 -21.84 -8.13 -4.20
N ASP A 427 -21.11 -8.56 -5.23
CA ASP A 427 -20.89 -9.98 -5.49
C ASP A 427 -19.99 -10.63 -4.43
N ALA A 428 -18.94 -9.94 -3.97
CA ALA A 428 -18.09 -10.42 -2.88
C ALA A 428 -18.91 -10.66 -1.59
N ARG A 429 -19.91 -9.82 -1.29
CA ARG A 429 -20.84 -10.05 -0.17
C ARG A 429 -21.68 -11.33 -0.37
N LEU A 430 -22.17 -11.57 -1.58
CA LEU A 430 -22.92 -12.79 -1.92
C LEU A 430 -22.04 -14.03 -1.76
N TYR A 431 -20.84 -14.00 -2.33
CA TYR A 431 -19.92 -15.13 -2.34
C TYR A 431 -19.30 -15.38 -0.96
N HIS A 432 -19.12 -14.34 -0.15
CA HIS A 432 -18.74 -14.50 1.25
C HIS A 432 -19.84 -15.22 2.04
N HIS A 433 -21.10 -14.85 1.84
CA HIS A 433 -22.21 -15.56 2.46
C HIS A 433 -22.28 -17.03 2.01
N LEU A 434 -22.05 -17.30 0.71
CA LEU A 434 -21.92 -18.67 0.21
C LEU A 434 -20.79 -19.41 0.93
N ARG A 435 -19.59 -18.84 1.02
CA ARG A 435 -18.44 -19.44 1.71
C ARG A 435 -18.77 -19.78 3.18
N GLN A 436 -19.47 -18.89 3.88
CA GLN A 436 -19.87 -19.14 5.27
C GLN A 436 -20.86 -20.30 5.41
N GLN A 437 -21.79 -20.46 4.45
CA GLN A 437 -22.86 -21.47 4.53
C GLN A 437 -22.50 -22.81 3.89
N ARG A 438 -21.54 -22.83 2.95
CA ARG A 438 -21.21 -23.99 2.10
C ARG A 438 -19.72 -24.32 2.05
N GLY A 439 -18.89 -23.58 2.80
CA GLY A 439 -17.45 -23.76 2.84
C GLY A 439 -16.69 -23.19 1.64
N GLU A 440 -15.37 -23.27 1.72
CA GLU A 440 -14.43 -22.73 0.72
C GLU A 440 -14.56 -23.42 -0.65
N ALA A 441 -14.86 -24.73 -0.68
CA ALA A 441 -15.04 -25.47 -1.92
C ALA A 441 -16.13 -24.85 -2.81
N ALA A 442 -17.26 -24.41 -2.22
CA ALA A 442 -18.33 -23.78 -2.97
C ALA A 442 -17.92 -22.44 -3.59
N LEU A 443 -17.07 -21.66 -2.91
CA LEU A 443 -16.47 -20.46 -3.49
C LEU A 443 -15.54 -20.83 -4.67
N ARG A 444 -14.70 -21.85 -4.51
CA ARG A 444 -13.75 -22.30 -5.55
C ARG A 444 -14.42 -22.85 -6.81
N GLU A 445 -15.60 -23.45 -6.67
CA GLU A 445 -16.41 -23.90 -7.80
C GLU A 445 -17.03 -22.73 -8.60
N LEU A 446 -17.24 -21.57 -7.96
CA LEU A 446 -17.67 -20.35 -8.65
C LEU A 446 -16.49 -19.59 -9.24
N ALA A 447 -15.47 -19.37 -8.42
CA ALA A 447 -14.26 -18.65 -8.75
C ALA A 447 -13.08 -19.61 -8.66
N GLY A 448 -12.64 -20.11 -9.81
CA GLY A 448 -11.57 -21.10 -9.90
C GLY A 448 -11.20 -21.39 -11.35
N PRO A 449 -10.25 -22.30 -11.63
CA PRO A 449 -9.78 -22.56 -12.99
C PRO A 449 -10.89 -23.04 -13.95
N THR A 450 -11.90 -23.72 -13.42
CA THR A 450 -13.03 -24.29 -14.18
C THR A 450 -14.38 -23.66 -13.82
N GLY A 451 -14.40 -22.67 -12.92
CA GLY A 451 -15.61 -21.98 -12.50
C GLY A 451 -16.14 -21.01 -13.57
N PRO A 452 -17.39 -20.54 -13.45
CA PRO A 452 -17.90 -19.45 -14.29
C PRO A 452 -17.02 -18.19 -14.22
N LEU A 453 -16.46 -17.88 -13.05
CA LEU A 453 -15.42 -16.86 -12.90
C LEU A 453 -14.05 -17.55 -12.99
N ARG A 454 -13.39 -17.42 -14.14
CA ARG A 454 -12.15 -18.13 -14.43
C ARG A 454 -10.97 -17.45 -13.73
N VAL A 455 -10.54 -18.04 -12.62
CA VAL A 455 -9.31 -17.64 -11.93
C VAL A 455 -8.13 -18.36 -12.58
N ASP A 456 -7.25 -17.60 -13.22
CA ASP A 456 -6.06 -18.13 -13.89
C ASP A 456 -4.92 -17.11 -13.83
N TRP A 457 -3.72 -17.56 -14.18
CA TRP A 457 -2.54 -16.73 -14.26
C TRP A 457 -2.63 -15.79 -15.45
N THR A 458 -2.39 -14.51 -15.19
CA THR A 458 -2.14 -13.51 -16.23
C THR A 458 -0.73 -12.97 -16.11
N SER A 459 -0.29 -12.24 -17.11
CA SER A 459 0.96 -11.48 -17.07
C SER A 459 0.72 -10.07 -17.58
N GLN A 460 1.18 -9.09 -16.82
CA GLN A 460 1.17 -7.68 -17.19
C GLN A 460 2.55 -7.11 -16.94
N GLU A 461 3.19 -6.63 -18.01
CA GLU A 461 4.57 -6.16 -17.98
C GLU A 461 5.51 -7.18 -17.32
N VAL A 462 5.99 -6.88 -16.12
CA VAL A 462 6.95 -7.69 -15.36
C VAL A 462 6.30 -8.56 -14.28
N TYR A 463 4.98 -8.50 -14.14
CA TYR A 463 4.23 -9.21 -13.11
C TYR A 463 3.49 -10.42 -13.67
N ARG A 464 3.46 -11.50 -12.88
CA ARG A 464 2.63 -12.68 -13.12
C ARG A 464 1.82 -12.94 -11.85
N PHE A 465 0.51 -12.95 -11.98
CA PHE A 465 -0.40 -13.01 -10.83
C PHE A 465 -1.71 -13.70 -11.20
N LEU A 466 -2.39 -14.24 -10.20
CA LEU A 466 -3.73 -14.82 -10.35
C LEU A 466 -4.78 -13.71 -10.39
N THR A 467 -5.74 -13.85 -11.29
CA THR A 467 -6.89 -12.93 -11.39
C THR A 467 -8.08 -13.61 -12.07
N VAL A 468 -9.26 -12.97 -12.03
CA VAL A 468 -10.42 -13.39 -12.83
C VAL A 468 -10.24 -12.91 -14.27
N THR A 469 -9.83 -13.82 -15.15
CA THR A 469 -9.44 -13.51 -16.53
C THR A 469 -10.62 -13.15 -17.45
N ASN A 470 -11.83 -13.56 -17.09
CA ASN A 470 -13.06 -13.25 -17.80
C ASN A 470 -13.96 -12.23 -17.06
N ALA A 471 -13.38 -11.37 -16.20
CA ALA A 471 -14.13 -10.36 -15.44
C ALA A 471 -14.85 -9.30 -16.31
N GLY A 472 -14.56 -9.23 -17.61
CA GLY A 472 -15.28 -8.40 -18.57
C GLY A 472 -16.51 -9.07 -19.20
N ASP A 473 -16.77 -10.35 -18.92
CA ASP A 473 -17.88 -11.12 -19.49
C ASP A 473 -19.13 -11.07 -18.59
N PRO A 474 -20.19 -10.33 -18.97
CA PRO A 474 -21.41 -10.25 -18.17
C PRO A 474 -22.16 -11.58 -18.07
N VAL A 475 -21.99 -12.51 -19.02
CA VAL A 475 -22.63 -13.83 -18.97
C VAL A 475 -22.00 -14.65 -17.86
N ALA A 476 -20.67 -14.70 -17.80
CA ALA A 476 -19.91 -15.37 -16.75
C ALA A 476 -20.27 -14.85 -15.35
N ILE A 477 -20.33 -13.51 -15.18
CA ILE A 477 -20.68 -12.87 -13.91
C ILE A 477 -22.11 -13.26 -13.49
N ASN A 478 -23.08 -13.16 -14.40
CA ASN A 478 -24.46 -13.49 -14.08
C ASN A 478 -24.68 -14.98 -13.82
N GLU A 479 -23.94 -15.85 -14.51
CA GLU A 479 -23.93 -17.28 -14.22
C GLU A 479 -23.42 -17.57 -12.81
N ALA A 480 -22.31 -16.95 -12.40
CA ALA A 480 -21.75 -17.12 -11.07
C ALA A 480 -22.72 -16.67 -9.96
N ARG A 481 -23.37 -15.51 -10.15
CA ARG A 481 -24.43 -15.02 -9.26
C ARG A 481 -25.57 -16.02 -9.12
N ARG A 482 -26.07 -16.54 -10.25
CA ARG A 482 -27.18 -17.50 -10.26
C ARG A 482 -26.82 -18.78 -9.52
N ARG A 483 -25.66 -19.37 -9.84
CA ARG A 483 -25.17 -20.59 -9.17
C ARG A 483 -24.96 -20.38 -7.67
N ALA A 484 -24.47 -19.21 -7.24
CA ALA A 484 -24.35 -18.88 -5.82
C ALA A 484 -25.72 -18.88 -5.12
N LEU A 485 -26.71 -18.21 -5.71
CA LEU A 485 -28.07 -18.13 -5.17
C LEU A 485 -28.76 -19.50 -5.14
N GLU A 486 -28.62 -20.31 -6.18
CA GLU A 486 -29.17 -21.68 -6.23
C GLU A 486 -28.61 -22.57 -5.10
N ARG A 487 -27.31 -22.47 -4.81
CA ARG A 487 -26.67 -23.20 -3.70
C ARG A 487 -27.10 -22.70 -2.32
N LEU A 488 -27.32 -21.40 -2.19
CA LEU A 488 -27.83 -20.81 -0.95
C LEU A 488 -29.30 -21.20 -0.72
N ALA A 489 -30.09 -21.38 -1.79
CA ALA A 489 -31.50 -21.76 -1.69
C ALA A 489 -31.73 -23.24 -1.41
N THR A 490 -30.82 -24.13 -1.81
CA THR A 490 -30.96 -25.58 -1.62
C THR A 490 -30.69 -25.97 -0.16
N PRO A 491 -31.63 -26.56 0.60
CA PRO A 491 -31.34 -27.02 1.95
C PRO A 491 -30.26 -28.11 1.93
N GLY A 492 -29.16 -27.91 2.64
CA GLY A 492 -28.06 -28.87 2.71
C GLY A 492 -27.31 -28.67 4.01
N ALA A 493 -26.88 -29.77 4.64
CA ALA A 493 -26.03 -29.75 5.83
C ALA A 493 -24.70 -29.02 5.51
N PRO A 494 -24.13 -28.30 6.50
CA PRO A 494 -22.90 -27.52 6.34
C PRO A 494 -21.71 -28.34 5.84
#